data_AF-C0B9R9-F1
#
_entry.id   AF-C0B9R9-F1
#
_cell.length_a   1.000
_cell.length_b   1.000
_cell.length_c   1.000
_cell.angle_alpha   90.00
_cell.angle_beta   90.00
_cell.angle_gamma   90.00
#
_symmetry.space_group_name_H-M   'P 1'
#
loop_
_entity.id
_entity.type
_entity.pdbx_description
1 polymer ?
#
loop_
_entity_poly.entity_id
_entity_poly.type
_entity_poly.pdbx_seq_one_letter_code
_entity_poly.pdbx_strand_id
1 'polypeptide(L)'
;MGLILGMAHDLQGRFNREQLFSCEEVIERYQTKSARKFVRKLWKEEKPSVQERWEMAHKMFRELYELELLREDWDMLLMESEELLYSHGADAYKGISSDFKRWAKEESNIQIQAEQLLVYFIFTYFCGAVYDGRIYAKVQMAVISTFHIYELWKARWIKNEGELTPEEIVELVYRYSREIEHSDKNLERMEKMMLRDRLPWYRG
;
A
#
# COMPACT_ATOMS: atom_id res chain seq x y z
N MET A 1 -6.99 4.33 -1.13
CA MET A 1 -5.59 4.78 -1.27
C MET A 1 -5.43 6.23 -1.76
N GLY A 2 -5.83 6.60 -3.00
CA GLY A 2 -5.56 7.96 -3.51
C GLY A 2 -6.08 9.14 -2.66
N LEU A 3 -7.23 8.99 -1.98
CA LEU A 3 -7.78 10.02 -1.10
C LEU A 3 -6.92 10.26 0.15
N ILE A 4 -6.44 9.20 0.82
CA ILE A 4 -5.65 9.34 2.03
C ILE A 4 -4.27 9.94 1.73
N LEU A 5 -3.67 9.56 0.60
CA LEU A 5 -2.40 10.14 0.15
C LEU A 5 -2.55 11.63 -0.16
N GLY A 6 -3.64 12.03 -0.82
CA GLY A 6 -3.90 13.44 -1.07
C GLY A 6 -4.09 14.26 0.20
N MET A 7 -4.86 13.73 1.14
CA MET A 7 -5.05 14.36 2.44
C MET A 7 -3.72 14.50 3.18
N ALA A 8 -2.92 13.44 3.23
CA ALA A 8 -1.62 13.43 3.90
C ALA A 8 -0.63 14.42 3.28
N HIS A 9 -0.62 14.54 1.95
CA HIS A 9 0.19 15.53 1.25
C HIS A 9 -0.21 16.96 1.65
N ASP A 10 -1.50 17.26 1.66
CA ASP A 10 -1.99 18.59 2.03
C ASP A 10 -1.75 18.90 3.52
N LEU A 11 -1.89 17.90 4.40
CA LEU A 11 -1.56 18.01 5.82
C LEU A 11 -0.05 18.28 6.02
N GLN A 12 0.82 17.57 5.29
CA GLN A 12 2.26 17.86 5.29
C GLN A 12 2.54 19.30 4.86
N GLY A 13 1.83 19.80 3.84
CA GLY A 13 1.94 21.19 3.40
C GLY A 13 1.51 22.21 4.46
N ARG A 14 0.47 21.92 5.25
CA ARG A 14 0.06 22.76 6.40
C ARG A 14 1.12 22.73 7.51
N PHE A 15 1.63 21.55 7.84
CA PHE A 15 2.68 21.37 8.83
C PHE A 15 3.94 22.17 8.46
N ASN A 16 4.41 22.05 7.22
CA ASN A 16 5.60 22.77 6.73
C ASN A 16 5.45 24.30 6.74
N ARG A 17 4.22 24.81 6.74
CA ARG A 17 3.90 26.25 6.82
C ARG A 17 3.55 26.70 8.24
N GLU A 18 3.67 25.84 9.24
CA GLU A 18 3.29 26.09 10.63
C GLU A 18 1.79 26.41 10.80
N GLN A 19 0.95 25.94 9.88
CA GLN A 19 -0.49 26.23 9.83
C GLN A 19 -1.33 25.10 10.48
N LEU A 20 -0.92 24.60 11.65
CA LEU A 20 -1.53 23.44 12.30
C LEU A 20 -3.04 23.59 12.57
N PHE A 21 -3.47 24.80 12.93
CA PHE A 21 -4.89 25.10 13.17
C PHE A 21 -5.77 24.94 11.91
N SER A 22 -5.17 24.97 10.71
CA SER A 22 -5.90 24.78 9.45
C SER A 22 -5.89 23.32 8.96
N CYS A 23 -5.34 22.38 9.74
CA CYS A 23 -5.40 20.95 9.41
C CYS A 23 -6.84 20.41 9.46
N GLU A 24 -7.69 20.95 10.34
CA GLU A 24 -9.10 20.58 10.42
C GLU A 24 -9.84 20.86 9.11
N GLU A 25 -9.62 22.03 8.50
CA GLU A 25 -10.18 22.38 7.18
C GLU A 25 -9.77 21.38 6.09
N VAL A 26 -8.53 20.87 6.16
CA VAL A 26 -8.05 19.85 5.22
C VAL A 26 -8.85 18.57 5.42
N ILE A 27 -8.98 18.09 6.65
CA ILE A 27 -9.72 16.87 6.98
C ILE A 27 -11.18 16.99 6.53
N GLU A 28 -11.86 18.09 6.89
CA GLU A 28 -13.25 18.36 6.49
C GLU A 28 -13.41 18.34 4.97
N ARG A 29 -12.52 19.02 4.24
CA ARG A 29 -12.53 19.04 2.78
C ARG A 29 -12.47 17.63 2.19
N TYR A 30 -11.60 16.75 2.70
CA TYR A 30 -11.46 15.38 2.19
C TYR A 30 -12.64 14.45 2.55
N GLN A 31 -13.49 14.83 3.52
CA GLN A 31 -14.75 14.12 3.80
C GLN A 31 -15.87 14.44 2.78
N THR A 32 -15.74 15.55 2.03
CA THR A 32 -16.77 15.98 1.06
C THR A 32 -16.83 15.10 -0.20
N LYS A 33 -18.01 15.08 -0.84
CA LYS A 33 -18.20 14.43 -2.16
C LYS A 33 -17.35 15.09 -3.26
N SER A 34 -17.06 16.39 -3.16
CA SER A 34 -16.26 17.13 -4.15
C SER A 34 -14.80 16.67 -4.13
N ALA A 35 -14.18 16.48 -2.95
CA ALA A 35 -12.84 15.93 -2.85
C ALA A 35 -12.75 14.50 -3.42
N ARG A 36 -13.75 13.64 -3.13
CA ARG A 36 -13.84 12.30 -3.75
C ARG A 36 -13.93 12.37 -5.27
N LYS A 37 -14.70 13.33 -5.80
CA LYS A 37 -14.83 13.55 -7.26
C LYS A 37 -13.52 14.07 -7.87
N PHE A 38 -12.82 14.96 -7.18
CA PHE A 38 -11.54 15.52 -7.60
C PHE A 38 -10.45 14.46 -7.68
N VAL A 39 -10.24 13.68 -6.61
CA VAL A 39 -9.24 12.58 -6.62
C VAL A 39 -9.59 11.53 -7.67
N ARG A 40 -10.88 11.21 -7.86
CA ARG A 40 -11.33 10.31 -8.93
C ARG A 40 -11.04 10.88 -10.32
N LYS A 41 -11.13 12.21 -10.50
CA LYS A 41 -10.81 12.89 -11.76
C LYS A 41 -9.32 12.82 -12.03
N LEU A 42 -8.47 13.20 -11.07
CA LEU A 42 -7.01 13.09 -11.16
C LEU A 42 -6.58 11.68 -11.57
N TRP A 43 -7.10 10.66 -10.88
CA TRP A 43 -6.79 9.26 -11.20
C TRP A 43 -7.23 8.84 -12.62
N LYS A 44 -8.31 9.42 -13.15
CA LYS A 44 -8.78 9.17 -14.52
C LYS A 44 -7.95 9.89 -15.58
N GLU A 45 -7.31 10.99 -15.22
CA GLU A 45 -6.47 11.79 -16.11
C GLU A 45 -5.04 11.25 -16.16
N GLU A 46 -4.50 10.76 -15.03
CA GLU A 46 -3.17 10.17 -14.99
C GLU A 46 -3.06 8.80 -15.68
N LYS A 47 -4.17 8.04 -15.77
CA LYS A 47 -4.31 6.67 -16.34
C LYS A 47 -2.96 6.06 -16.79
N PRO A 48 -2.15 5.55 -15.85
CA PRO A 48 -0.93 4.87 -16.22
C PRO A 48 -1.29 3.69 -17.12
N SER A 49 -0.47 3.50 -18.15
CA SER A 49 -0.55 2.38 -19.07
C SER A 49 -0.46 1.05 -18.33
N VAL A 50 -0.86 -0.04 -19.00
CA VAL A 50 -0.77 -1.38 -18.42
C VAL A 50 0.67 -1.71 -18.04
N GLN A 51 1.62 -1.33 -18.90
CA GLN A 51 3.06 -1.47 -18.68
C GLN A 51 3.52 -0.69 -17.44
N GLU A 52 3.23 0.61 -17.36
CA GLU A 52 3.64 1.45 -16.21
C GLU A 52 3.08 0.92 -14.88
N ARG A 53 1.85 0.38 -14.88
CA ARG A 53 1.26 -0.20 -13.66
C ARG A 53 1.97 -1.46 -13.21
N TRP A 54 2.33 -2.32 -14.15
CA TRP A 54 3.07 -3.54 -13.87
C TRP A 54 4.48 -3.22 -13.37
N GLU A 55 5.22 -2.35 -14.07
CA GLU A 55 6.57 -1.91 -13.66
C GLU A 55 6.55 -1.29 -12.26
N MET A 56 5.55 -0.45 -12.00
CA MET A 56 5.33 0.17 -10.71
C MET A 56 5.07 -0.87 -9.61
N ALA A 57 4.08 -1.75 -9.82
CA ALA A 57 3.72 -2.80 -8.86
C ALA A 57 4.92 -3.70 -8.55
N HIS A 58 5.61 -4.15 -9.59
CA HIS A 58 6.76 -5.03 -9.49
C HIS A 58 7.93 -4.34 -8.78
N LYS A 59 8.23 -3.07 -9.13
CA LYS A 59 9.28 -2.29 -8.45
C LYS A 59 9.03 -2.24 -6.94
N MET A 60 7.82 -1.91 -6.51
CA MET A 60 7.56 -1.78 -5.07
C MET A 60 7.53 -3.13 -4.37
N PHE A 61 6.96 -4.17 -5.01
CA PHE A 61 7.04 -5.51 -4.45
C PHE A 61 8.49 -5.94 -4.19
N ARG A 62 9.40 -5.61 -5.12
CA ARG A 62 10.82 -5.91 -4.99
C ARG A 62 11.54 -5.13 -3.89
N GLU A 63 10.95 -4.07 -3.34
CA GLU A 63 11.50 -3.36 -2.17
C GLU A 63 11.56 -4.28 -0.94
N LEU A 64 10.71 -5.31 -0.88
CA LEU A 64 10.72 -6.31 0.21
C LEU A 64 12.02 -7.12 0.28
N TYR A 65 12.75 -7.28 -0.83
CA TYR A 65 14.06 -7.94 -0.84
C TYR A 65 15.19 -7.06 -0.32
N GLU A 66 14.97 -5.75 -0.19
CA GLU A 66 15.98 -4.83 0.37
C GLU A 66 15.98 -4.79 1.90
N LEU A 67 15.09 -5.57 2.53
CA LEU A 67 14.92 -5.67 3.97
C LEU A 67 15.80 -6.75 4.58
N GLU A 68 16.16 -6.59 5.86
CA GLU A 68 16.78 -7.63 6.66
C GLU A 68 15.82 -8.81 6.78
N LEU A 69 16.30 -10.00 6.42
CA LEU A 69 15.55 -11.24 6.53
C LEU A 69 15.50 -11.70 7.99
N LEU A 70 14.31 -11.73 8.60
CA LEU A 70 14.12 -12.24 9.97
C LEU A 70 13.76 -13.72 9.99
N ARG A 71 13.10 -14.23 8.94
CA ARG A 71 12.83 -15.66 8.78
C ARG A 71 13.20 -16.17 7.41
N GLU A 72 13.83 -17.35 7.40
CA GLU A 72 14.24 -18.02 6.17
C GLU A 72 13.07 -18.35 5.24
N ASP A 73 11.85 -18.56 5.72
CA ASP A 73 10.72 -18.88 4.83
C ASP A 73 10.12 -17.65 4.13
N TRP A 74 10.53 -16.44 4.50
CA TRP A 74 10.07 -15.20 3.88
C TRP A 74 10.58 -15.04 2.44
N ASP A 75 11.85 -15.37 2.18
CA ASP A 75 12.43 -15.21 0.84
C ASP A 75 11.73 -16.12 -0.18
N MET A 76 11.42 -17.37 0.19
CA MET A 76 10.70 -18.33 -0.62
C MET A 76 9.28 -17.85 -0.92
N LEU A 77 8.60 -17.23 0.06
CA LEU A 77 7.29 -16.62 -0.15
C LEU A 77 7.38 -15.46 -1.15
N LEU A 78 8.40 -14.60 -1.04
CA LEU A 78 8.59 -13.49 -1.97
C LEU A 78 8.87 -13.99 -3.38
N MET A 79 9.76 -14.96 -3.54
CA MET A 79 10.14 -15.52 -4.84
C MET A 79 8.95 -16.19 -5.54
N GLU A 80 8.21 -17.03 -4.81
CA GLU A 80 6.98 -17.65 -5.33
C GLU A 80 5.93 -16.60 -5.72
N SER A 81 5.74 -15.59 -4.86
CA SER A 81 4.75 -14.54 -5.13
C SER A 81 5.14 -13.68 -6.32
N GLU A 82 6.42 -13.33 -6.44
CA GLU A 82 6.94 -12.54 -7.56
C GLU A 82 6.76 -13.29 -8.88
N GLU A 83 7.07 -14.58 -8.89
CA GLU A 83 6.93 -15.44 -10.08
C GLU A 83 5.47 -15.51 -10.54
N LEU A 84 4.55 -15.77 -9.61
CA LEU A 84 3.12 -15.86 -9.92
C LEU A 84 2.53 -14.54 -10.44
N LEU A 85 3.01 -13.40 -9.93
CA LEU A 85 2.43 -12.10 -10.22
C LEU A 85 3.06 -11.40 -11.43
N TYR A 86 4.39 -11.47 -11.58
CA TYR A 86 5.11 -10.52 -12.43
C TYR A 86 5.88 -11.16 -13.60
N SER A 87 6.15 -12.47 -13.59
CA SER A 87 7.01 -13.11 -14.61
C SER A 87 6.40 -13.22 -16.02
N HIS A 88 5.07 -13.07 -16.14
CA HIS A 88 4.34 -13.22 -17.40
C HIS A 88 3.99 -11.87 -18.07
N GLY A 89 4.59 -10.78 -17.60
CA GLY A 89 4.45 -9.45 -18.18
C GLY A 89 3.15 -8.73 -17.84
N ALA A 90 3.02 -7.51 -18.37
CA ALA A 90 2.03 -6.54 -17.91
C ALA A 90 0.57 -6.93 -18.21
N ASP A 91 0.30 -7.59 -19.33
CA ASP A 91 -1.05 -8.04 -19.67
C ASP A 91 -1.53 -9.20 -18.78
N ALA A 92 -0.64 -10.15 -18.45
CA ALA A 92 -0.95 -11.23 -17.52
C ALA A 92 -1.25 -10.66 -16.13
N TYR A 93 -0.40 -9.76 -15.63
CA TYR A 93 -0.61 -9.08 -14.35
C TYR A 93 -1.92 -8.29 -14.31
N LYS A 94 -2.30 -7.62 -15.41
CA LYS A 94 -3.60 -6.94 -15.55
C LYS A 94 -4.76 -7.92 -15.48
N GLY A 95 -4.66 -9.08 -16.15
CA GLY A 95 -5.66 -10.15 -16.10
C GLY A 95 -5.86 -10.64 -14.66
N ILE A 96 -4.78 -11.10 -14.03
CA ILE A 96 -4.72 -11.54 -12.64
C ILE A 96 -5.34 -10.49 -11.70
N SER A 97 -4.91 -9.23 -11.81
CA SER A 97 -5.41 -8.15 -10.95
C SER A 97 -6.89 -7.84 -11.19
N SER A 98 -7.41 -8.06 -12.41
CA SER A 98 -8.83 -7.88 -12.72
C SER A 98 -9.68 -9.01 -12.15
N ASP A 99 -9.17 -10.24 -12.22
CA ASP A 99 -9.84 -11.44 -11.72
C ASP A 99 -9.87 -11.46 -10.19
N PHE A 100 -8.73 -11.21 -9.55
CA PHE A 100 -8.65 -11.06 -8.10
C PHE A 100 -9.57 -9.95 -7.58
N LYS A 101 -9.62 -8.80 -8.28
CA LYS A 101 -10.52 -7.71 -7.91
C LYS A 101 -12.00 -8.08 -8.03
N ARG A 102 -12.36 -8.91 -9.02
CA ARG A 102 -13.74 -9.41 -9.19
C ARG A 102 -14.08 -10.34 -8.05
N TRP A 103 -13.24 -11.34 -7.78
CA TRP A 103 -13.38 -12.26 -6.66
C TRP A 103 -13.46 -11.52 -5.31
N ALA A 104 -12.53 -10.61 -5.03
CA ALA A 104 -12.51 -9.80 -3.79
C ALA A 104 -13.70 -8.85 -3.67
N LYS A 105 -14.49 -8.62 -4.73
CA LYS A 105 -15.75 -7.86 -4.64
C LYS A 105 -16.93 -8.74 -4.29
N GLU A 106 -16.88 -10.00 -4.70
CA GLU A 106 -17.86 -11.02 -4.32
C GLU A 106 -17.60 -11.45 -2.86
N GLU A 107 -16.33 -11.58 -2.45
CA GLU A 107 -15.92 -11.81 -1.07
C GLU A 107 -15.85 -10.50 -0.27
N SER A 108 -16.97 -10.14 0.37
CA SER A 108 -17.09 -8.86 1.09
C SER A 108 -16.06 -8.65 2.20
N ASN A 109 -15.51 -9.71 2.79
CA ASN A 109 -14.58 -9.61 3.91
C ASN A 109 -13.21 -9.06 3.49
N ILE A 110 -12.69 -9.44 2.32
CA ILE A 110 -11.35 -9.05 1.86
C ILE A 110 -11.21 -7.53 1.73
N GLN A 111 -12.22 -6.85 1.18
CA GLN A 111 -12.18 -5.39 1.03
C GLN A 111 -12.21 -4.68 2.39
N ILE A 112 -13.04 -5.18 3.31
CA ILE A 112 -13.12 -4.65 4.67
C ILE A 112 -11.79 -4.88 5.39
N GLN A 113 -11.20 -6.07 5.28
CA GLN A 113 -9.92 -6.41 5.88
C GLN A 113 -8.78 -5.54 5.33
N ALA A 114 -8.72 -5.30 4.01
CA ALA A 114 -7.75 -4.39 3.42
C ALA A 114 -7.90 -2.94 3.93
N GLU A 115 -9.15 -2.47 4.12
CA GLU A 115 -9.41 -1.16 4.74
C GLU A 115 -8.98 -1.14 6.21
N GLN A 116 -9.27 -2.19 6.98
CA GLN A 116 -8.85 -2.29 8.38
C GLN A 116 -7.33 -2.35 8.53
N LEU A 117 -6.61 -3.02 7.61
CA LEU A 117 -5.14 -3.00 7.57
C LEU A 117 -4.60 -1.59 7.33
N LEU A 118 -5.21 -0.84 6.42
CA LEU A 118 -4.82 0.56 6.21
C LEU A 118 -5.05 1.40 7.47
N VAL A 119 -6.19 1.24 8.14
CA VAL A 119 -6.50 1.93 9.41
C VAL A 119 -5.48 1.56 10.48
N TYR A 120 -5.17 0.26 10.61
CA TYR A 120 -4.15 -0.25 11.52
C TYR A 120 -2.80 0.42 11.28
N PHE A 121 -2.26 0.39 10.05
CA PHE A 121 -0.96 0.98 9.77
C PHE A 121 -0.95 2.51 9.88
N ILE A 122 -2.05 3.19 9.58
CA ILE A 122 -2.17 4.62 9.88
C ILE A 122 -2.03 4.83 11.40
N PHE A 123 -2.76 4.07 12.22
CA PHE A 123 -2.66 4.20 13.67
C PHE A 123 -1.26 3.90 14.20
N THR A 124 -0.59 2.87 13.66
CA THR A 124 0.76 2.47 14.05
C THR A 124 1.82 3.50 13.65
N TYR A 125 1.83 3.95 12.40
CA TYR A 125 2.94 4.76 11.86
C TYR A 125 2.69 6.26 11.96
N PHE A 126 1.44 6.73 11.79
CA PHE A 126 1.13 8.16 11.68
C PHE A 126 1.52 8.93 12.95
N CYS A 127 1.30 8.34 14.13
CA CYS A 127 1.68 8.94 15.40
C CYS A 127 3.18 9.21 15.49
N GLY A 128 4.03 8.45 14.79
CA GLY A 128 5.47 8.71 14.69
C GLY A 128 5.82 10.07 14.08
N ALA A 129 4.91 10.65 13.27
CA ALA A 129 5.10 11.97 12.68
C ALA A 129 5.19 13.10 13.72
N VAL A 130 4.76 12.88 14.97
CA VAL A 130 4.93 13.86 16.06
C VAL A 130 6.41 14.10 16.38
N TYR A 131 7.27 13.12 16.13
CA TYR A 131 8.70 13.19 16.46
C TYR A 131 9.54 13.77 15.31
N ASP A 132 9.21 13.43 14.07
CA ASP A 132 10.03 13.75 12.89
C ASP A 132 9.35 14.71 11.88
N GLY A 133 8.07 15.04 12.09
CA GLY A 133 7.29 15.92 11.21
C GLY A 133 6.91 15.29 9.85
N ARG A 134 7.12 13.99 9.65
CA ARG A 134 7.01 13.32 8.33
C ARG A 134 5.63 12.70 8.09
N ILE A 135 4.58 13.51 8.22
CA ILE A 135 3.17 13.11 8.02
C ILE A 135 2.97 12.31 6.73
N TYR A 136 3.45 12.83 5.60
CA TYR A 136 3.20 12.19 4.30
C TYR A 136 3.89 10.82 4.19
N ALA A 137 5.15 10.73 4.63
CA ALA A 137 5.91 9.49 4.58
C ALA A 137 5.27 8.38 5.44
N LYS A 138 4.75 8.70 6.64
CA LYS A 138 4.04 7.71 7.47
C LYS A 138 2.76 7.19 6.80
N VAL A 139 2.03 8.04 6.08
CA VAL A 139 0.84 7.60 5.31
C VAL A 139 1.24 6.80 4.07
N GLN A 140 2.32 7.18 3.39
CA GLN A 140 2.87 6.37 2.31
C GLN A 140 3.26 4.96 2.81
N MET A 141 3.90 4.88 3.99
CA MET A 141 4.26 3.62 4.64
C MET A 141 3.04 2.74 4.95
N ALA A 142 1.94 3.35 5.42
CA ALA A 142 0.69 2.62 5.64
C ALA A 142 0.10 2.09 4.33
N VAL A 143 0.05 2.91 3.28
CA VAL A 143 -0.48 2.52 1.98
C VAL A 143 0.36 1.42 1.33
N ILE A 144 1.69 1.53 1.37
CA ILE A 144 2.56 0.53 0.76
C ILE A 144 2.51 -0.80 1.52
N SER A 145 2.39 -0.76 2.86
CA SER A 145 2.25 -1.97 3.66
C SER A 145 0.95 -2.70 3.36
N THR A 146 -0.16 -1.97 3.23
CA THR A 146 -1.41 -2.57 2.75
C THR A 146 -1.28 -3.12 1.32
N PHE A 147 -0.57 -2.42 0.43
CA PHE A 147 -0.32 -2.90 -0.93
C PHE A 147 0.47 -4.22 -0.93
N HIS A 148 1.57 -4.31 -0.20
CA HIS A 148 2.38 -5.53 -0.12
C HIS A 148 1.58 -6.74 0.35
N ILE A 149 0.81 -6.58 1.44
CA ILE A 149 -0.06 -7.65 1.94
C ILE A 149 -1.11 -8.03 0.89
N TYR A 150 -1.68 -7.06 0.18
CA TYR A 150 -2.67 -7.32 -0.87
C TYR A 150 -2.07 -8.07 -2.07
N GLU A 151 -0.82 -7.79 -2.45
CA GLU A 151 -0.10 -8.58 -3.47
C GLU A 151 0.19 -10.00 -2.98
N LEU A 152 0.60 -10.19 -1.72
CA LEU A 152 0.81 -11.52 -1.14
C LEU A 152 -0.49 -12.34 -1.10
N TRP A 153 -1.61 -11.73 -0.73
CA TRP A 153 -2.93 -12.37 -0.82
C TRP A 153 -3.24 -12.76 -2.26
N LYS A 154 -3.00 -11.87 -3.22
CA LYS A 154 -3.23 -12.15 -4.65
C LYS A 154 -2.38 -13.33 -5.14
N ALA A 155 -1.11 -13.39 -4.76
CA ALA A 155 -0.23 -14.51 -5.11
C ALA A 155 -0.74 -15.83 -4.52
N ARG A 156 -1.11 -15.83 -3.23
CA ARG A 156 -1.68 -17.02 -2.57
C ARG A 156 -3.00 -17.46 -3.21
N TRP A 157 -3.84 -16.52 -3.60
CA TRP A 157 -5.10 -16.79 -4.30
C TRP A 157 -4.87 -17.49 -5.65
N ILE A 158 -3.86 -17.08 -6.42
CA ILE A 158 -3.47 -17.75 -7.68
C ILE A 158 -2.99 -19.17 -7.38
N LYS A 159 -2.12 -19.31 -6.37
CA LYS A 159 -1.57 -20.60 -5.96
C LYS A 159 -2.66 -21.60 -5.53
N ASN A 160 -3.72 -21.09 -4.92
CA ASN A 160 -4.86 -21.87 -4.45
C ASN A 160 -6.00 -21.96 -5.49
N GLU A 161 -5.72 -21.69 -6.77
CA GLU A 161 -6.68 -21.82 -7.86
C GLU A 161 -7.96 -20.99 -7.72
N GLY A 162 -7.89 -19.85 -7.04
CA GLY A 162 -8.99 -18.90 -6.92
C GLY A 162 -9.65 -18.82 -5.54
N GLU A 163 -9.00 -19.33 -4.50
CA GLU A 163 -9.51 -19.32 -3.12
C GLU A 163 -8.50 -18.76 -2.11
N LEU A 164 -9.01 -18.19 -1.02
CA LEU A 164 -8.23 -17.78 0.15
C LEU A 164 -9.05 -18.02 1.40
N THR A 165 -8.46 -18.71 2.39
CA THR A 165 -9.12 -18.90 3.68
C THR A 165 -8.85 -17.73 4.63
N PRO A 166 -9.73 -17.50 5.63
CA PRO A 166 -9.47 -16.55 6.72
C PRO A 166 -8.12 -16.77 7.41
N GLU A 167 -7.72 -18.03 7.59
CA GLU A 167 -6.46 -18.39 8.23
C GLU A 167 -5.26 -17.96 7.39
N GLU A 168 -5.31 -18.11 6.06
CA GLU A 168 -4.25 -17.68 5.14
C GLU A 168 -4.14 -16.16 5.07
N ILE A 169 -5.28 -15.46 5.09
CA ILE A 169 -5.32 -14.00 5.14
C ILE A 169 -4.58 -13.49 6.38
N VAL A 170 -4.87 -14.07 7.56
CA VAL A 170 -4.23 -13.72 8.82
C VAL A 170 -2.75 -14.13 8.85
N GLU A 171 -2.41 -15.32 8.33
CA GLU A 171 -1.02 -15.80 8.25
C GLU A 171 -0.13 -14.87 7.43
N LEU A 172 -0.60 -14.41 6.26
CA LEU A 172 0.17 -13.51 5.40
C LEU A 172 0.36 -12.12 6.02
N VAL A 173 -0.66 -11.60 6.72
CA VAL A 173 -0.54 -10.35 7.50
C VAL A 173 0.51 -10.53 8.60
N TYR A 174 0.43 -11.63 9.35
CA TYR A 174 1.35 -11.90 10.45
C TYR A 174 2.80 -12.00 9.99
N ARG A 175 3.04 -12.71 8.89
CA ARG A 175 4.38 -12.85 8.31
C ARG A 175 4.93 -11.51 7.86
N TYR A 176 4.14 -10.71 7.16
CA TYR A 176 4.53 -9.37 6.76
C TYR A 176 4.88 -8.51 7.98
N SER A 177 3.97 -8.39 8.96
CA SER A 177 4.19 -7.58 10.17
C SER A 177 5.41 -8.05 10.95
N ARG A 178 5.67 -9.35 11.02
CA ARG A 178 6.88 -9.86 11.68
C ARG A 178 8.14 -9.36 10.98
N GLU A 179 8.23 -9.47 9.65
CA GLU A 179 9.42 -9.02 8.92
C GLU A 179 9.61 -7.51 9.00
N ILE A 180 8.54 -6.73 8.95
CA ILE A 180 8.64 -5.25 8.98
C ILE A 180 8.77 -4.73 10.41
N GLU A 181 7.78 -5.00 11.26
CA GLU A 181 7.57 -4.29 12.52
C GLU A 181 8.42 -4.83 13.67
N HIS A 182 9.01 -6.03 13.52
CA HIS A 182 9.93 -6.60 14.51
C HIS A 182 11.41 -6.31 14.20
N SER A 183 11.70 -5.48 13.19
CA SER A 183 13.05 -4.98 12.92
C SER A 183 13.03 -3.46 12.76
N ASP A 184 13.66 -2.76 13.69
CA ASP A 184 13.87 -1.31 13.61
C ASP A 184 14.61 -0.92 12.31
N LYS A 185 15.52 -1.78 11.84
CA LYS A 185 16.22 -1.57 10.57
C LYS A 185 15.27 -1.62 9.38
N ASN A 186 14.31 -2.55 9.39
CA ASN A 186 13.33 -2.68 8.31
C ASN A 186 12.33 -1.51 8.32
N LEU A 187 11.87 -1.10 9.51
CA LEU A 187 11.06 0.11 9.66
C LEU A 187 11.79 1.35 9.11
N GLU A 188 13.04 1.57 9.52
CA GLU A 188 13.84 2.71 9.03
C GLU A 188 14.07 2.61 7.52
N ARG A 189 14.28 1.41 6.99
CA ARG A 189 14.49 1.18 5.56
C ARG A 189 13.24 1.51 4.74
N MET A 190 12.07 1.06 5.18
CA MET A 190 10.78 1.37 4.58
C MET A 190 10.52 2.88 4.59
N GLU A 191 10.81 3.56 5.69
CA GLU A 191 10.68 5.02 5.76
C GLU A 191 11.60 5.74 4.77
N LYS A 192 12.87 5.32 4.66
CA LYS A 192 13.83 5.87 3.69
C LYS A 192 13.37 5.67 2.24
N MET A 193 12.73 4.54 1.93
CA MET A 193 12.14 4.30 0.60
C MET A 193 11.07 5.35 0.29
N MET A 194 10.17 5.65 1.24
CA MET A 194 9.10 6.63 1.04
C MET A 194 9.62 8.07 0.81
N LEU A 195 10.81 8.38 1.32
CA LEU A 195 11.47 9.68 1.10
C LEU A 195 12.17 9.76 -0.27
N ARG A 196 12.72 8.66 -0.76
CA ARG A 196 13.46 8.60 -2.03
C ARG A 196 12.51 8.52 -3.22
N ASP A 197 11.53 7.66 -3.13
CA ASP A 197 10.61 7.32 -4.21
C ASP A 197 9.22 7.87 -3.85
N ARG A 198 8.78 8.95 -4.53
CA ARG A 198 7.36 9.34 -4.44
C ARG A 198 6.53 8.18 -4.94
N LEU A 199 5.45 7.85 -4.22
CA LEU A 199 4.56 6.77 -4.64
C LEU A 199 4.05 7.07 -6.07
N PRO A 200 4.36 6.21 -7.05
CA PRO A 200 4.18 6.52 -8.47
C PRO A 200 2.72 6.76 -8.92
N TRP A 201 1.72 6.41 -8.10
CA TRP A 201 0.28 6.66 -8.33
C TRP A 201 -0.26 7.94 -7.70
N TYR A 202 0.58 8.78 -7.10
CA TYR A 202 0.19 10.08 -6.58
C TYR A 202 1.24 11.12 -6.97
N ARG A 203 1.00 11.85 -8.07
CA ARG A 203 1.82 13.01 -8.48
C ARG A 203 1.20 14.34 -8.01
N GLY A 204 0.69 14.36 -6.78
CA GLY A 204 0.23 15.59 -6.13
C GLY A 204 1.36 16.51 -5.70
#